data_AF-A0A7S0YX40-F1
#
_entry.id   AF-A0A7S0YX40-F1
#
_cell.length_a   1.000
_cell.length_b   1.000
_cell.length_c   1.000
_cell.angle_alpha   90.00
_cell.angle_beta   90.00
_cell.angle_gamma   90.00
#
_symmetry.space_group_name_H-M   'P 1'
#
loop_
_entity.id
_entity.type
_entity.pdbx_description
1 polymer ?
#
loop_
_entity_poly.entity_id
_entity_poly.type
_entity_poly.pdbx_seq_one_letter_code
_entity_poly.pdbx_strand_id
1 'polypeptide(L)'
;ANGARRMMSSGEGKSSRMSGFHKASVPERISKLSSSGFLTEEAVAALSGPGLELSDAASMIENVITTFKLPMGVSLNMTINGKDYVVPMVVEEPSVVAAVSNVARMTRPEGFRTSSTDPVMIGQLHVHKESGLPEAKAKLEASFGELVELANSWQPRLVARGGGVRGMEARILTYDEPGEEREETMCVYFYVDCRDAMGANLINTTAEKLAPEVER
;
A
#
# COMPACT_ATOMS: atom_id res chain seq x y z
N ALA A 1 -22.43 -25.87 -13.48
CA ALA A 1 -23.69 -25.50 -12.80
C ALA A 1 -23.59 -24.05 -12.35
N ASN A 2 -24.49 -23.22 -12.86
CA ASN A 2 -24.55 -21.77 -12.68
C ASN A 2 -24.82 -21.41 -11.21
N GLY A 3 -24.00 -20.53 -10.62
CA GLY A 3 -24.23 -20.09 -9.25
C GLY A 3 -23.26 -19.05 -8.70
N ALA A 4 -22.83 -18.05 -9.48
CA ALA A 4 -22.17 -16.84 -8.96
C ALA A 4 -22.11 -15.73 -10.02
N ARG A 5 -23.25 -15.29 -10.54
CA ARG A 5 -23.37 -14.08 -11.38
C ARG A 5 -24.71 -13.38 -11.10
N ARG A 6 -24.75 -12.67 -9.98
CA ARG A 6 -25.76 -11.67 -9.53
C ARG A 6 -25.24 -11.24 -8.15
N MET A 7 -24.77 -10.03 -7.88
CA MET A 7 -25.24 -8.70 -8.27
C MET A 7 -24.05 -7.76 -8.53
N MET A 8 -23.88 -7.29 -9.75
CA MET A 8 -23.34 -5.97 -10.02
C MET A 8 -24.19 -5.38 -11.14
N SER A 9 -25.27 -4.73 -10.73
CA SER A 9 -26.19 -4.01 -11.61
C SER A 9 -26.33 -2.59 -11.07
N SER A 10 -25.45 -1.70 -11.49
CA SER A 10 -25.68 -0.25 -11.64
C SER A 10 -24.42 0.42 -12.19
N GLY A 11 -24.07 0.08 -13.43
CA GLY A 11 -23.02 0.76 -14.21
C GLY A 11 -23.56 1.89 -15.08
N GLU A 12 -24.70 2.48 -14.76
CA GLU A 12 -25.03 3.82 -15.24
C GLU A 12 -24.24 4.80 -14.35
N GLY A 13 -23.21 5.42 -14.94
CA GLY A 13 -22.01 5.89 -14.25
C GLY A 13 -22.29 6.89 -13.13
N LYS A 14 -21.92 6.51 -11.89
CA LYS A 14 -21.81 7.45 -10.76
C LYS A 14 -20.89 8.60 -11.18
N SER A 15 -21.33 9.83 -10.96
CA SER A 15 -20.56 11.03 -11.30
C SER A 15 -19.99 11.66 -10.03
N SER A 16 -18.66 11.80 -9.97
CA SER A 16 -17.95 12.54 -8.92
C SER A 16 -18.08 14.05 -9.08
N ARG A 17 -18.78 14.55 -10.10
CA ARG A 17 -19.08 15.97 -10.30
C ARG A 17 -20.34 16.36 -9.54
N MET A 18 -20.17 17.11 -8.44
CA MET A 18 -21.29 17.59 -7.61
C MET A 18 -21.30 19.12 -7.52
N SER A 19 -22.25 19.74 -8.23
CA SER A 19 -22.38 21.20 -8.24
C SER A 19 -22.75 21.76 -6.86
N GLY A 20 -22.19 22.93 -6.52
CA GLY A 20 -22.46 23.63 -5.27
C GLY A 20 -22.02 22.90 -4.00
N PHE A 21 -21.17 21.87 -4.09
CA PHE A 21 -20.73 21.09 -2.92
C PHE A 21 -20.03 21.93 -1.85
N HIS A 22 -19.17 22.87 -2.27
CA HIS A 22 -18.47 23.78 -1.35
C HIS A 22 -19.39 24.74 -0.57
N LYS A 23 -20.59 25.03 -1.11
CA LYS A 23 -21.59 25.90 -0.46
C LYS A 23 -22.49 25.13 0.51
N ALA A 24 -22.57 23.82 0.37
CA ALA A 24 -23.40 22.97 1.21
C ALA A 24 -22.80 22.84 2.62
N SER A 25 -23.68 22.69 3.61
CA SER A 25 -23.33 22.29 4.98
C SER A 25 -22.77 20.86 5.02
N VAL A 26 -22.13 20.47 6.13
CA VAL A 26 -21.56 19.12 6.28
C VAL A 26 -22.62 18.01 6.13
N PRO A 27 -23.80 18.06 6.76
CA PRO A 27 -24.84 17.05 6.56
C PRO A 27 -25.33 16.97 5.11
N GLU A 28 -25.47 18.11 4.43
CA GLU A 28 -25.86 18.15 3.02
C GLU A 28 -24.78 17.56 2.11
N ARG A 29 -23.49 17.76 2.43
CA ARG A 29 -22.38 17.12 1.71
C ARG A 29 -22.44 15.60 1.82
N ILE A 30 -22.65 15.07 3.03
CA ILE A 30 -22.80 13.63 3.26
C ILE A 30 -24.02 13.07 2.51
N SER A 31 -25.16 13.78 2.56
CA SER A 31 -26.37 13.40 1.82
C SER A 31 -26.15 13.38 0.30
N LYS A 32 -25.44 14.37 -0.26
CA LYS A 32 -25.05 14.38 -1.68
C LYS A 32 -24.15 13.20 -2.06
N LEU A 33 -23.19 12.84 -1.21
CA LEU A 33 -22.30 11.69 -1.45
C LEU A 33 -23.07 10.36 -1.39
N SER A 34 -23.97 10.22 -0.43
CA SER A 34 -24.84 9.04 -0.27
C SER A 34 -25.80 8.87 -1.45
N SER A 35 -26.55 9.92 -1.80
CA SER A 35 -27.49 9.89 -2.94
C SER A 35 -26.81 9.68 -4.30
N SER A 36 -25.53 10.05 -4.42
CA SER A 36 -24.72 9.76 -5.61
C SER A 36 -24.10 8.35 -5.61
N GLY A 37 -24.39 7.55 -4.57
CA GLY A 37 -23.94 6.17 -4.43
C GLY A 37 -22.47 6.01 -4.04
N PHE A 38 -21.80 7.06 -3.55
CA PHE A 38 -20.40 6.97 -3.09
C PHE A 38 -20.26 6.53 -1.63
N LEU A 39 -21.36 6.53 -0.86
CA LEU A 39 -21.39 6.07 0.53
C LEU A 39 -22.44 4.98 0.71
N THR A 40 -22.13 4.01 1.58
CA THR A 40 -23.10 3.08 2.15
C THR A 40 -23.78 3.72 3.37
N GLU A 41 -24.89 3.16 3.83
CA GLU A 41 -25.54 3.61 5.08
C GLU A 41 -24.59 3.53 6.28
N GLU A 42 -23.79 2.45 6.36
CA GLU A 42 -22.74 2.27 7.37
C GLU A 42 -21.69 3.40 7.31
N ALA A 43 -21.23 3.77 6.11
CA ALA A 43 -20.27 4.86 5.96
C ALA A 43 -20.86 6.22 6.35
N VAL A 44 -22.13 6.47 6.07
CA VAL A 44 -22.84 7.69 6.52
C VAL A 44 -22.91 7.75 8.04
N ALA A 45 -23.23 6.63 8.70
CA ALA A 45 -23.24 6.53 10.15
C ALA A 45 -21.84 6.77 10.74
N ALA A 46 -20.80 6.15 10.17
CA ALA A 46 -19.42 6.33 10.61
C ALA A 46 -18.94 7.79 10.49
N LEU A 47 -19.24 8.47 9.38
CA LEU A 47 -18.87 9.87 9.16
C LEU A 47 -19.58 10.86 10.10
N SER A 48 -20.74 10.46 10.63
CA SER A 48 -21.51 11.27 11.59
C SER A 48 -21.24 10.88 13.05
N GLY A 49 -20.49 9.79 13.27
CA GLY A 49 -20.17 9.24 14.57
C GLY A 49 -18.95 9.89 15.26
N PRO A 50 -18.57 9.41 16.46
CA PRO A 50 -17.46 9.98 17.23
C PRO A 50 -16.08 9.77 16.59
N GLY A 51 -15.96 8.81 15.67
CA GLY A 51 -14.73 8.40 15.00
C GLY A 51 -14.15 7.12 15.62
N LEU A 52 -12.82 7.05 15.69
CA LEU A 52 -12.10 5.95 16.34
C LEU A 52 -12.30 5.99 17.86
N GLU A 53 -12.69 4.86 18.45
CA GLU A 53 -12.83 4.72 19.91
C GLU A 53 -11.45 4.67 20.60
N LEU A 54 -11.38 5.15 21.86
CA LEU A 54 -10.11 5.23 22.58
C LEU A 54 -9.50 3.84 22.86
N SER A 55 -10.35 2.83 23.07
CA SER A 55 -9.91 1.43 23.23
C SER A 55 -9.25 0.89 21.96
N ASP A 56 -9.80 1.21 20.80
CA ASP A 56 -9.24 0.78 19.52
C ASP A 56 -7.91 1.50 19.27
N ALA A 57 -7.85 2.81 19.52
CA ALA A 57 -6.61 3.57 19.47
C ALA A 57 -5.52 2.97 20.38
N ALA A 58 -5.88 2.59 21.62
CA ALA A 58 -4.96 1.95 22.57
C ALA A 58 -4.48 0.57 22.13
N SER A 59 -5.17 -0.10 21.19
CA SER A 59 -4.71 -1.34 20.58
C SER A 59 -3.81 -1.12 19.35
N MET A 60 -3.79 0.10 18.80
CA MET A 60 -3.03 0.43 17.59
C MET A 60 -1.58 0.83 17.87
N ILE A 61 -1.34 1.57 18.97
CA ILE A 61 -0.01 2.06 19.37
C ILE A 61 0.14 2.03 20.90
N GLU A 62 1.36 2.17 21.39
CA GLU A 62 1.68 2.19 22.81
C GLU A 62 1.37 3.56 23.47
N ASN A 63 1.16 3.56 24.79
CA ASN A 63 1.05 4.76 25.63
C ASN A 63 -0.02 5.79 25.19
N VAL A 64 -1.14 5.32 24.63
CA VAL A 64 -2.26 6.18 24.22
C VAL A 64 -2.90 6.86 25.42
N ILE A 65 -3.00 8.19 25.37
CA ILE A 65 -3.74 9.01 26.36
C ILE A 65 -4.98 9.69 25.75
N THR A 66 -5.03 9.86 24.43
CA THR A 66 -6.15 10.49 23.71
C THR A 66 -6.02 10.27 22.19
N THR A 67 -7.02 10.72 21.42
CA THR A 67 -7.00 10.78 19.96
C THR A 67 -6.81 12.21 19.46
N PHE A 68 -6.08 12.39 18.36
CA PHE A 68 -5.96 13.67 17.66
C PHE A 68 -6.84 13.68 16.40
N LYS A 69 -7.58 14.77 16.15
CA LYS A 69 -8.50 14.89 15.01
C LYS A 69 -7.96 15.85 13.97
N LEU A 70 -8.00 15.44 12.71
CA LEU A 70 -7.73 16.29 11.55
C LEU A 70 -8.98 16.44 10.67
N PRO A 71 -9.16 17.58 9.98
CA PRO A 71 -10.26 17.75 9.04
C PRO A 71 -10.20 16.71 7.93
N MET A 72 -11.34 16.07 7.68
CA MET A 72 -11.54 15.20 6.51
C MET A 72 -12.43 15.91 5.49
N GLY A 73 -11.87 16.14 4.31
CA GLY A 73 -12.59 16.61 3.13
C GLY A 73 -12.67 15.52 2.06
N VAL A 74 -13.28 15.86 0.92
CA VAL A 74 -13.26 15.02 -0.27
C VAL A 74 -12.90 15.84 -1.50
N SER A 75 -12.06 15.29 -2.35
CA SER A 75 -11.86 15.81 -3.70
C SER A 75 -12.90 15.22 -4.65
N LEU A 76 -13.48 16.12 -5.45
CA LEU A 76 -14.50 15.82 -6.45
C LEU A 76 -13.93 15.87 -7.86
N ASN A 77 -14.73 15.43 -8.83
CA ASN A 77 -14.46 15.45 -10.27
C ASN A 77 -13.38 14.47 -10.76
N MET A 78 -12.72 13.74 -9.86
CA MET A 78 -11.66 12.80 -10.21
C MET A 78 -12.17 11.70 -11.14
N THR A 79 -11.48 11.51 -12.27
CA THR A 79 -11.73 10.45 -13.25
C THR A 79 -10.40 9.78 -13.54
N ILE A 80 -10.28 8.49 -13.26
CA ILE A 80 -9.05 7.70 -13.46
C ILE A 80 -9.42 6.50 -14.31
N ASN A 81 -8.74 6.31 -15.45
CA ASN A 81 -9.00 5.24 -16.40
C ASN A 81 -10.49 5.14 -16.80
N GLY A 82 -11.14 6.28 -17.01
CA GLY A 82 -12.55 6.37 -17.40
C GLY A 82 -13.56 6.11 -16.28
N LYS A 83 -13.10 5.92 -15.04
CA LYS A 83 -13.97 5.71 -13.87
C LYS A 83 -13.90 6.89 -12.92
N ASP A 84 -15.06 7.30 -12.43
CA ASP A 84 -15.22 8.38 -11.46
C ASP A 84 -14.93 7.95 -10.03
N TYR A 85 -14.23 8.82 -9.30
CA TYR A 85 -13.89 8.65 -7.89
C TYR A 85 -14.19 9.92 -7.09
N VAL A 86 -14.63 9.72 -5.84
CA VAL A 86 -14.56 10.74 -4.79
C VAL A 86 -13.41 10.36 -3.89
N VAL A 87 -12.42 11.25 -3.75
CA VAL A 87 -11.16 10.93 -3.05
C VAL A 87 -11.19 11.54 -1.65
N PRO A 88 -11.20 10.73 -0.57
CA PRO A 88 -11.08 11.25 0.79
C PRO A 88 -9.70 11.89 1.01
N MET A 89 -9.67 13.02 1.70
CA MET A 89 -8.44 13.75 2.01
C MET A 89 -8.47 14.21 3.47
N VAL A 90 -7.43 13.88 4.24
CA VAL A 90 -7.27 14.32 5.63
C VAL A 90 -6.08 15.27 5.67
N VAL A 91 -6.34 16.57 5.90
CA VAL A 91 -5.35 17.64 5.83
C VAL A 91 -5.86 18.90 6.56
N GLU A 92 -4.98 19.61 7.26
CA GLU A 92 -5.27 20.87 7.96
C GLU A 92 -5.12 22.11 7.08
N GLU A 93 -4.30 22.01 6.03
CA GLU A 93 -3.95 23.14 5.18
C GLU A 93 -5.16 23.59 4.32
N PRO A 94 -5.54 24.89 4.38
CA PRO A 94 -6.63 25.41 3.58
C PRO A 94 -6.30 25.35 2.08
N SER A 95 -7.34 25.37 1.26
CA SER A 95 -7.25 25.36 -0.22
C SER A 95 -6.71 24.08 -0.87
N VAL A 96 -6.00 23.18 -0.17
CA VAL A 96 -5.47 21.92 -0.75
C VAL A 96 -6.58 21.09 -1.43
N VAL A 97 -7.65 20.77 -0.71
CA VAL A 97 -8.78 19.98 -1.24
C VAL A 97 -9.48 20.70 -2.40
N ALA A 98 -9.57 22.03 -2.33
CA ALA A 98 -10.19 22.84 -3.38
C ALA A 98 -9.34 22.86 -4.66
N ALA A 99 -8.01 22.99 -4.51
CA ALA A 99 -7.06 22.97 -5.61
C ALA A 99 -7.08 21.62 -6.34
N VAL A 100 -7.00 20.50 -5.62
CA VAL A 100 -7.08 19.15 -6.22
C VAL A 100 -8.42 18.96 -6.96
N SER A 101 -9.53 19.37 -6.35
CA SER A 101 -10.86 19.28 -6.99
C SER A 101 -10.98 20.15 -8.25
N ASN A 102 -10.33 21.32 -8.27
CA ASN A 102 -10.33 22.21 -9.43
C ASN A 102 -9.48 21.64 -10.58
N VAL A 103 -8.28 21.12 -10.28
CA VAL A 103 -7.45 20.45 -11.28
C VAL A 103 -8.18 19.23 -11.85
N ALA A 104 -8.75 18.38 -10.99
CA ALA A 104 -9.53 17.23 -11.42
C ALA A 104 -10.73 17.62 -12.30
N ARG A 105 -11.39 18.75 -12.01
CA ARG A 105 -12.46 19.29 -12.87
C ARG A 105 -11.94 19.71 -14.24
N MET A 106 -10.77 20.35 -14.30
CA MET A 106 -10.16 20.81 -15.54
C MET A 106 -9.71 19.64 -16.43
N THR A 107 -9.17 18.58 -15.84
CA THR A 107 -8.68 17.40 -16.57
C THR A 107 -9.80 16.43 -16.96
N ARG A 108 -10.99 16.56 -16.37
CA ARG A 108 -12.12 15.64 -16.53
C ARG A 108 -12.52 15.27 -17.98
N PRO A 109 -12.44 16.15 -19.00
CA PRO A 109 -12.78 15.75 -20.38
C PRO A 109 -12.00 14.53 -20.88
N GLU A 110 -10.74 14.38 -20.42
CA GLU A 110 -9.88 13.23 -20.75
C GLU A 110 -9.69 12.29 -19.54
N GLY A 111 -9.75 12.84 -18.33
CA GLY A 111 -9.41 12.16 -17.08
C GLY A 111 -7.90 11.89 -16.95
N PHE A 112 -7.52 11.24 -15.87
CA PHE A 112 -6.17 10.72 -15.67
C PHE A 112 -6.08 9.29 -16.22
N ARG A 113 -4.95 8.98 -16.87
CA ARG A 113 -4.61 7.62 -17.29
C ARG A 113 -3.46 7.12 -16.43
N THR A 114 -3.64 5.95 -15.82
CA THR A 114 -2.66 5.37 -14.89
C THR A 114 -2.49 3.88 -15.11
N SER A 115 -1.31 3.38 -14.76
CA SER A 115 -0.95 1.97 -14.67
C SER A 115 0.04 1.79 -13.51
N SER A 116 0.17 0.59 -12.99
CA SER A 116 1.15 0.25 -11.96
C SER A 116 1.91 -1.01 -12.36
N THR A 117 3.10 -1.19 -11.80
CA THR A 117 3.78 -2.48 -11.79
C THR A 117 3.04 -3.45 -10.86
N ASP A 118 3.49 -4.71 -10.82
CA ASP A 118 3.06 -5.65 -9.79
C ASP A 118 3.43 -5.15 -8.38
N PRO A 119 2.67 -5.52 -7.34
CA PRO A 119 2.89 -5.07 -5.95
C PRO A 119 4.03 -5.86 -5.29
N VAL A 120 5.22 -5.75 -5.86
CA VAL A 120 6.42 -6.44 -5.43
C VAL A 120 7.21 -5.55 -4.48
N MET A 121 7.30 -5.98 -3.23
CA MET A 121 8.12 -5.36 -2.19
C MET A 121 9.51 -5.98 -2.18
N ILE A 122 10.49 -5.18 -1.77
CA ILE A 122 11.90 -5.59 -1.67
C ILE A 122 12.21 -5.81 -0.20
N GLY A 123 12.67 -7.02 0.14
CA GLY A 123 13.31 -7.33 1.41
C GLY A 123 14.82 -7.42 1.24
N GLN A 124 15.54 -7.13 2.32
CA GLN A 124 17.01 -7.11 2.34
C GLN A 124 17.54 -7.89 3.53
N LEU A 125 18.61 -8.65 3.29
CA LEU A 125 19.44 -9.28 4.31
C LEU A 125 20.86 -8.76 4.12
N HIS A 126 21.37 -8.05 5.12
CA HIS A 126 22.77 -7.63 5.14
C HIS A 126 23.63 -8.72 5.76
N VAL A 127 24.59 -9.20 4.98
CA VAL A 127 25.54 -10.25 5.34
C VAL A 127 26.91 -9.61 5.50
N HIS A 128 27.43 -9.67 6.72
CA HIS A 128 28.82 -9.31 7.01
C HIS A 128 29.68 -10.57 6.99
N LYS A 129 30.79 -10.51 6.24
CA LYS A 129 31.76 -11.60 6.16
C LYS A 129 33.16 -11.00 5.99
N GLU A 130 34.09 -11.44 6.82
CA GLU A 130 35.47 -10.91 6.83
C GLU A 130 36.25 -11.22 5.54
N SER A 131 35.92 -12.30 4.83
CA SER A 131 36.58 -12.68 3.58
C SER A 131 35.74 -13.64 2.74
N GLY A 132 36.05 -13.78 1.45
CA GLY A 132 35.41 -14.76 0.56
C GLY A 132 33.97 -14.40 0.15
N LEU A 133 33.67 -13.11 0.02
CA LEU A 133 32.37 -12.63 -0.44
C LEU A 133 32.02 -13.10 -1.87
N PRO A 134 32.95 -13.10 -2.86
CA PRO A 134 32.64 -13.61 -4.19
C PRO A 134 32.22 -15.08 -4.21
N GLU A 135 32.90 -15.94 -3.45
CA GLU A 135 32.57 -17.36 -3.34
C GLU A 135 31.26 -17.57 -2.59
N ALA A 136 31.04 -16.83 -1.50
CA ALA A 136 29.78 -16.87 -0.75
C ALA A 136 28.60 -16.43 -1.62
N LYS A 137 28.77 -15.37 -2.40
CA LYS A 137 27.78 -14.89 -3.38
C LYS A 137 27.45 -15.98 -4.40
N ALA A 138 28.46 -16.60 -5.02
CA ALA A 138 28.25 -17.63 -6.02
C ALA A 138 27.54 -18.88 -5.45
N LYS A 139 27.91 -19.32 -4.24
CA LYS A 139 27.23 -20.42 -3.53
C LYS A 139 25.76 -20.06 -3.26
N LEU A 140 25.50 -18.85 -2.78
CA LEU A 140 24.16 -18.41 -2.44
C LEU A 140 23.26 -18.29 -3.68
N GLU A 141 23.80 -17.72 -4.77
CA GLU A 141 23.08 -17.61 -6.05
C GLU A 141 22.69 -18.97 -6.62
N ALA A 142 23.53 -20.00 -6.43
CA ALA A 142 23.19 -21.36 -6.81
C ALA A 142 22.02 -21.95 -6.00
N SER A 143 21.82 -21.47 -4.76
CA SER A 143 20.74 -21.92 -3.85
C SER A 143 19.45 -21.10 -3.95
N PHE A 144 19.41 -20.00 -4.70
CA PHE A 144 18.25 -19.11 -4.71
C PHE A 144 16.94 -19.77 -5.11
N GLY A 145 16.96 -20.71 -6.06
CA GLY A 145 15.76 -21.47 -6.42
C GLY A 145 15.15 -22.20 -5.21
N GLU A 146 15.99 -22.90 -4.44
CA GLU A 146 15.58 -23.63 -3.24
C GLU A 146 15.12 -22.68 -2.13
N LEU A 147 15.80 -21.56 -1.94
CA LEU A 147 15.43 -20.55 -0.94
C LEU A 147 14.09 -19.87 -1.27
N VAL A 148 13.80 -19.64 -2.55
CA VAL A 148 12.50 -19.10 -3.00
C VAL A 148 11.38 -20.09 -2.71
N GLU A 149 11.56 -21.36 -3.05
CA GLU A 149 10.56 -22.41 -2.77
C GLU A 149 10.35 -22.59 -1.26
N LEU A 150 11.44 -22.60 -0.49
CA LEU A 150 11.39 -22.69 0.96
C LEU A 150 10.64 -21.49 1.57
N ALA A 151 10.95 -20.27 1.14
CA ALA A 151 10.28 -19.07 1.63
C ALA A 151 8.78 -19.08 1.32
N ASN A 152 8.40 -19.53 0.11
CA ASN A 152 7.00 -19.67 -0.30
C ASN A 152 6.26 -20.74 0.51
N SER A 153 6.94 -21.80 0.95
CA SER A 153 6.36 -22.85 1.80
C SER A 153 5.87 -22.33 3.16
N TRP A 154 6.47 -21.26 3.68
CA TRP A 154 6.05 -20.63 4.94
C TRP A 154 4.78 -19.80 4.82
N GLN A 155 4.34 -19.50 3.59
CA GLN A 155 3.23 -18.58 3.30
C GLN A 155 2.22 -19.16 2.30
N PRO A 156 1.67 -20.36 2.54
CA PRO A 156 0.83 -21.06 1.57
C PRO A 156 -0.43 -20.26 1.17
N ARG A 157 -0.95 -19.44 2.10
CA ARG A 157 -2.12 -18.58 1.82
C ARG A 157 -1.81 -17.44 0.87
N LEU A 158 -0.61 -16.86 0.93
CA LEU A 158 -0.20 -15.79 0.03
C LEU A 158 0.02 -16.35 -1.37
N VAL A 159 0.73 -17.48 -1.47
CA VAL A 159 0.94 -18.21 -2.72
C VAL A 159 -0.40 -18.61 -3.35
N ALA A 160 -1.36 -19.12 -2.56
CA ALA A 160 -2.69 -19.46 -3.06
C ALA A 160 -3.48 -18.26 -3.62
N ARG A 161 -3.18 -17.03 -3.17
CA ARG A 161 -3.74 -15.79 -3.72
C ARG A 161 -2.97 -15.27 -4.94
N GLY A 162 -1.96 -16.03 -5.39
CA GLY A 162 -1.08 -15.69 -6.49
C GLY A 162 0.03 -14.73 -6.11
N GLY A 163 0.33 -14.50 -4.83
CA GLY A 163 1.48 -13.71 -4.35
C GLY A 163 2.74 -14.57 -4.13
N GLY A 164 3.61 -14.13 -3.22
CA GLY A 164 4.79 -14.89 -2.76
C GLY A 164 6.12 -14.34 -3.25
N VAL A 165 7.21 -14.98 -2.85
CA VAL A 165 8.58 -14.66 -3.27
C VAL A 165 8.73 -14.96 -4.76
N ARG A 166 9.19 -13.96 -5.53
CA ARG A 166 9.36 -13.98 -6.98
C ARG A 166 10.78 -14.28 -7.42
N GLY A 167 11.74 -14.00 -6.55
CA GLY A 167 13.15 -14.15 -6.87
C GLY A 167 14.03 -13.51 -5.82
N MET A 168 15.33 -13.67 -6.02
CA MET A 168 16.36 -13.10 -5.18
C MET A 168 17.54 -12.65 -6.03
N GLU A 169 18.33 -11.72 -5.52
CA GLU A 169 19.64 -11.35 -6.05
C GLU A 169 20.60 -11.07 -4.89
N ALA A 170 21.90 -11.21 -5.12
CA ALA A 170 22.91 -10.77 -4.17
C ALA A 170 23.80 -9.71 -4.82
N ARG A 171 24.17 -8.69 -4.05
CA ARG A 171 25.11 -7.65 -4.48
C ARG A 171 26.19 -7.48 -3.43
N ILE A 172 27.45 -7.43 -3.87
CA ILE A 172 28.54 -6.98 -3.02
C ILE A 172 28.50 -5.45 -3.03
N LEU A 173 28.46 -4.87 -1.85
CA LEU A 173 28.44 -3.43 -1.61
C LEU A 173 29.80 -3.03 -1.06
N THR A 174 30.41 -2.00 -1.65
CA THR A 174 31.66 -1.42 -1.15
C THR A 174 31.34 -0.13 -0.43
N TYR A 175 31.73 -0.07 0.84
CA TYR A 175 31.75 1.15 1.63
C TYR A 175 33.15 1.75 1.58
N ASP A 176 33.26 2.98 1.09
CA ASP A 176 34.52 3.67 0.81
C ASP A 176 34.36 5.16 1.17
N GLU A 177 34.08 5.42 2.45
CA GLU A 177 33.94 6.78 2.98
C GLU A 177 35.32 7.35 3.35
N PRO A 178 35.66 8.60 2.93
CA PRO A 178 36.96 9.19 3.25
C PRO A 178 37.22 9.28 4.77
N GLY A 179 38.26 8.59 5.24
CA GLY A 179 38.63 8.57 6.65
C GLY A 179 38.18 7.32 7.41
N GLU A 180 37.43 6.43 6.76
CA GLU A 180 37.08 5.11 7.29
C GLU A 180 37.84 4.01 6.53
N GLU A 181 37.95 2.82 7.14
CA GLU A 181 38.51 1.67 6.42
C GLU A 181 37.54 1.22 5.33
N ARG A 182 38.07 0.89 4.16
CA ARG A 182 37.26 0.35 3.07
C ARG A 182 36.72 -1.00 3.49
N GLU A 183 35.40 -1.14 3.45
CA GLU A 183 34.71 -2.37 3.83
C GLU A 183 33.88 -2.91 2.67
N GLU A 184 33.85 -4.24 2.53
CA GLU A 184 32.95 -4.92 1.59
C GLU A 184 31.94 -5.75 2.38
N THR A 185 30.67 -5.61 2.00
CA THR A 185 29.56 -6.38 2.56
C THR A 185 28.75 -6.99 1.44
N MET A 186 27.84 -7.92 1.76
CA MET A 186 26.89 -8.45 0.77
C MET A 186 25.47 -8.17 1.21
N CYS A 187 24.65 -7.63 0.31
CA CYS A 187 23.22 -7.48 0.51
C CYS A 187 22.49 -8.48 -0.38
N VAL A 188 21.66 -9.33 0.24
CA VAL A 188 20.76 -10.24 -0.45
C VAL A 188 19.39 -9.60 -0.51
N TYR A 189 18.90 -9.37 -1.72
CA TYR A 189 17.58 -8.82 -1.97
C TYR A 189 16.65 -9.98 -2.31
N PHE A 190 15.44 -9.97 -1.74
CA PHE A 190 14.38 -10.88 -2.12
C PHE A 190 13.11 -10.09 -2.46
N TYR A 191 12.41 -10.55 -3.49
CA TYR A 191 11.28 -9.84 -4.08
C TYR A 191 9.99 -10.55 -3.72
N VAL A 192 9.08 -9.90 -3.01
CA VAL A 192 7.84 -10.52 -2.53
C VAL A 192 6.64 -9.80 -3.09
N ASP A 193 5.79 -10.53 -3.80
CA ASP A 193 4.50 -10.04 -4.24
C ASP A 193 3.49 -10.11 -3.08
N CYS A 194 3.16 -8.94 -2.54
CA CYS A 194 2.35 -8.78 -1.35
C CYS A 194 0.84 -8.70 -1.63
N ARG A 195 0.44 -8.77 -2.92
CA ARG A 195 -0.95 -8.57 -3.35
C ARG A 195 -1.49 -7.25 -2.81
N ASP A 196 -2.57 -7.28 -2.02
CA ASP A 196 -3.25 -6.08 -1.52
C ASP A 196 -2.63 -5.50 -0.24
N ALA A 197 -1.60 -6.14 0.33
CA ALA A 197 -0.95 -5.69 1.56
C ALA A 197 0.27 -4.79 1.27
N MET A 198 0.54 -3.83 2.16
CA MET A 198 1.79 -3.06 2.13
C MET A 198 3.03 -3.97 2.27
N GLY A 199 2.93 -5.03 3.09
CA GLY A 199 3.96 -6.08 3.13
C GLY A 199 5.10 -5.90 4.12
N ALA A 200 5.16 -4.83 4.92
CA ALA A 200 6.29 -4.60 5.85
C ALA A 200 6.51 -5.78 6.82
N ASN A 201 5.48 -6.20 7.56
CA ASN A 201 5.57 -7.35 8.48
C ASN A 201 5.90 -8.65 7.74
N LEU A 202 5.37 -8.81 6.52
CA LEU A 202 5.63 -9.97 5.69
C LEU A 202 7.11 -10.07 5.32
N ILE A 203 7.67 -8.96 4.84
CA ILE A 203 9.08 -8.84 4.48
C ILE A 203 9.96 -9.14 5.69
N ASN A 204 9.69 -8.52 6.85
CA ASN A 204 10.48 -8.73 8.06
C ASN A 204 10.45 -10.19 8.51
N THR A 205 9.27 -10.80 8.64
CA THR A 205 9.15 -12.22 9.01
C THR A 205 9.81 -13.16 7.99
N THR A 206 9.78 -12.81 6.70
CA THR A 206 10.47 -13.58 5.67
C THR A 206 11.99 -13.46 5.81
N ALA A 207 12.50 -12.25 6.05
CA ALA A 207 13.91 -11.98 6.30
C ALA A 207 14.41 -12.76 7.53
N GLU A 208 13.71 -12.68 8.66
CA GLU A 208 14.05 -13.41 9.89
C GLU A 208 14.18 -14.92 9.67
N LYS A 209 13.30 -15.49 8.84
CA LYS A 209 13.35 -16.93 8.53
C LYS A 209 14.39 -17.29 7.47
N LEU A 210 14.67 -16.40 6.52
CA LEU A 210 15.71 -16.61 5.50
C LEU A 210 17.12 -16.44 6.08
N ALA A 211 17.31 -15.55 7.05
CA ALA A 211 18.62 -15.26 7.63
C ALA A 211 19.45 -16.51 8.01
N PRO A 212 18.92 -17.48 8.80
CA PRO A 212 19.69 -18.68 9.15
C PRO A 212 19.95 -19.62 7.96
N GLU A 213 19.15 -19.55 6.89
CA GLU A 213 19.35 -20.35 5.67
C GLU A 213 20.40 -19.71 4.75
N VAL A 214 20.47 -18.37 4.72
CA VAL A 214 21.51 -17.61 4.01
C VAL A 214 22.87 -17.72 4.71
N GLU A 215 22.90 -17.88 6.03
CA GLU A 215 24.14 -18.03 6.82
C GLU A 215 24.84 -19.39 6.58
N ARG A 216 24.11 -20.43 6.15
CA ARG A 216 24.59 -21.82 6.02
C ARG A 216 25.44 -22.09 4.76
#